data_AF-A0A1B6II96-F1
#
_entry.id   AF-A0A1B6II96-F1
#
_cell.length_a   1.000
_cell.length_b   1.000
_cell.length_c   1.000
_cell.angle_alpha   90.00
_cell.angle_beta   90.00
_cell.angle_gamma   90.00
#
_symmetry.space_group_name_H-M   'P 1'
#
loop_
_entity.id
_entity.type
_entity.pdbx_description
1 polymer ?
#
loop_
_entity_poly.entity_id
_entity_poly.type
_entity_poly.pdbx_seq_one_letter_code
_entity_poly.pdbx_strand_id
1 'polypeptide(L)'
;WFLSSAKDVKTPIIEGCMMALKGMLVHFTRDYNEDPENSKEIYSYVQKVCAFQENTHRKTFQRAALEVLTVHLDQMWKWALEDYRWWLKELPIWAGRQGQDKYTGIDALRAFHRRCWTHLTQCTESLADKEMARLLLDHYMQTFTDPCAAAYDLQLAVEGFGALASVASRLIEDHDQNFVTLMFRIILQRAQTDYTKSEDNNTEQLGKYLESLSNICRELKTINTDQLAALQQLTRLFMANYPHNNKRTQS
;
A
#
# COMPACT_ATOMS: atom_id res chain seq x y z
N TRP A 1 -3.47 -38.84 -2.70
CA TRP A 1 -2.47 -39.82 -2.22
C TRP A 1 -1.02 -39.51 -2.64
N PHE A 2 -0.64 -38.26 -2.92
CA PHE A 2 0.79 -37.89 -2.98
C PHE A 2 0.94 -36.42 -2.62
N LEU A 3 1.47 -36.11 -1.42
CA LEU A 3 2.22 -34.88 -1.08
C LEU A 3 2.61 -34.86 0.41
N SER A 4 3.05 -35.99 0.96
CA SER A 4 3.62 -36.06 2.31
C SER A 4 4.90 -36.90 2.35
N SER A 5 5.86 -36.58 1.47
CA SER A 5 7.27 -36.98 1.62
C SER A 5 8.21 -35.82 1.23
N ALA A 6 7.83 -34.59 1.56
CA ALA A 6 8.61 -33.39 1.32
C ALA A 6 9.58 -33.12 2.48
N LYS A 7 10.44 -34.08 2.83
CA LYS A 7 11.40 -33.88 3.93
C LYS A 7 12.59 -33.01 3.54
N ASP A 8 12.80 -32.69 2.26
CA ASP A 8 13.82 -31.73 1.81
C ASP A 8 13.47 -31.15 0.42
N VAL A 9 12.40 -30.36 0.30
CA VAL A 9 12.32 -29.48 -0.88
C VAL A 9 13.44 -28.45 -0.72
N LYS A 10 14.47 -28.56 -1.55
CA LYS A 10 15.64 -27.69 -1.47
C LYS A 10 15.21 -26.25 -1.73
N THR A 11 15.38 -25.38 -0.74
CA THR A 11 15.10 -23.93 -0.82
C THR A 11 15.51 -23.26 -2.14
N PRO A 12 16.70 -23.55 -2.73
CA PRO A 12 17.11 -22.96 -4.01
C PRO A 12 16.21 -23.33 -5.20
N ILE A 13 15.56 -24.50 -5.17
CA ILE A 13 14.62 -24.91 -6.23
C ILE A 13 13.37 -24.02 -6.18
N ILE A 14 12.82 -23.80 -4.99
CA ILE A 14 11.65 -22.92 -4.83
C ILE A 14 11.98 -21.50 -5.27
N GLU A 15 13.15 -20.99 -4.86
CA GLU A 15 13.64 -19.68 -5.28
C GLU A 15 13.76 -19.57 -6.81
N GLY A 16 14.40 -20.55 -7.46
CA GLY A 16 14.54 -20.59 -8.91
C GLY A 16 13.19 -20.63 -9.63
N CYS A 17 12.24 -21.43 -9.14
CA CYS A 17 10.89 -21.49 -9.69
C CYS A 17 10.14 -20.15 -9.55
N MET A 18 10.25 -19.47 -8.40
CA MET A 18 9.61 -18.16 -8.19
C MET A 18 10.21 -17.09 -9.08
N MET A 19 11.54 -17.06 -9.25
CA MET A 19 12.20 -16.13 -10.16
C MET A 19 11.83 -16.40 -11.63
N ALA A 20 11.75 -17.67 -12.03
CA ALA A 20 11.29 -18.05 -13.36
C ALA A 20 9.83 -17.63 -13.58
N LEU A 21 8.96 -17.88 -12.61
CA LEU A 21 7.55 -17.47 -12.64
C LEU A 21 7.42 -15.94 -12.79
N LYS A 22 8.17 -15.17 -12.00
CA LYS A 22 8.23 -13.70 -12.12
C LYS A 22 8.57 -13.26 -13.55
N GLY A 23 9.52 -13.92 -14.20
CA GLY A 23 9.89 -13.61 -15.59
C GLY A 23 8.82 -14.02 -16.60
N MET A 24 8.23 -15.21 -16.44
CA MET A 24 7.24 -15.74 -17.37
C MET A 24 5.94 -14.92 -17.39
N LEU A 25 5.45 -14.50 -16.22
CA LEU A 25 4.19 -13.76 -16.10
C LEU A 25 4.24 -12.36 -16.74
N VAL A 26 5.42 -11.83 -17.07
CA VAL A 26 5.54 -10.59 -17.86
C VAL A 26 5.04 -10.77 -19.29
N HIS A 27 5.26 -11.95 -19.87
CA HIS A 27 4.94 -12.22 -21.28
C HIS A 27 3.67 -13.06 -21.45
N PHE A 28 3.25 -13.77 -20.40
CA PHE A 28 2.08 -14.64 -20.40
C PHE A 28 1.06 -14.19 -19.34
N THR A 29 0.46 -13.02 -19.58
CA THR A 29 -0.39 -12.29 -18.62
C THR A 29 -1.83 -12.82 -18.59
N ARG A 30 -2.03 -14.12 -18.38
CA ARG A 30 -3.39 -14.65 -18.18
C ARG A 30 -3.87 -14.28 -16.79
N ASP A 31 -4.87 -13.42 -16.73
CA ASP A 31 -5.44 -12.97 -15.48
C ASP A 31 -6.58 -13.90 -15.01
N TYR A 32 -7.15 -13.58 -13.85
CA TYR A 32 -8.31 -14.29 -13.32
C TYR A 32 -9.52 -14.33 -14.29
N ASN A 33 -9.71 -13.34 -15.17
CA ASN A 33 -10.85 -13.29 -16.08
C ASN A 33 -10.66 -14.29 -17.23
N GLU A 34 -9.42 -14.48 -17.68
CA GLU A 34 -9.08 -15.38 -18.79
C GLU A 34 -8.91 -16.83 -18.33
N ASP A 35 -8.23 -17.06 -17.20
CA ASP A 35 -7.86 -18.39 -16.71
C ASP A 35 -7.90 -18.44 -15.17
N PRO A 36 -9.11 -18.48 -14.58
CA PRO A 36 -9.28 -18.38 -13.12
C PRO A 36 -8.65 -19.55 -12.37
N GLU A 37 -8.64 -20.75 -12.95
CA GLU A 37 -8.10 -21.96 -12.31
C GLU A 37 -6.57 -21.87 -12.17
N ASN A 38 -5.88 -21.58 -13.27
CA ASN A 38 -4.43 -21.40 -13.25
C ASN A 38 -4.01 -20.18 -12.41
N SER A 39 -4.74 -19.06 -12.52
CA SER A 39 -4.51 -17.86 -11.68
C SER A 39 -4.60 -18.20 -10.19
N LYS A 40 -5.61 -19.00 -9.78
CA LYS A 40 -5.77 -19.45 -8.39
C LYS A 40 -4.66 -20.37 -7.94
N GLU A 41 -4.24 -21.30 -8.79
CA GLU A 41 -3.15 -22.23 -8.47
C GLU A 41 -1.83 -21.47 -8.25
N ILE A 42 -1.48 -20.57 -9.18
CA ILE A 42 -0.31 -19.69 -9.07
C ILE A 42 -0.37 -18.88 -7.76
N TYR A 43 -1.51 -18.23 -7.50
CA TYR A 43 -1.72 -17.48 -6.27
C TYR A 43 -1.49 -18.35 -5.03
N SER A 44 -2.04 -19.56 -4.99
CA SER A 44 -1.92 -20.45 -3.83
C SER A 44 -0.46 -20.83 -3.54
N TYR A 45 0.35 -21.04 -4.58
CA TYR A 45 1.78 -21.31 -4.43
C TYR A 45 2.53 -20.08 -3.94
N VAL A 46 2.24 -18.90 -4.51
CA VAL A 46 2.87 -17.64 -4.11
C VAL A 46 2.55 -17.33 -2.64
N GLN A 47 1.26 -17.32 -2.27
CA GLN A 47 0.80 -17.06 -0.91
C GLN A 47 1.45 -18.00 0.11
N LYS A 48 1.48 -19.30 -0.18
CA LYS A 48 2.08 -20.32 0.69
C LYS A 48 3.57 -20.08 0.93
N VAL A 49 4.30 -19.58 -0.08
CA VAL A 49 5.73 -19.30 0.04
C VAL A 49 6.00 -17.95 0.70
N CYS A 50 5.11 -16.96 0.53
CA CYS A 50 5.23 -15.64 1.17
C CYS A 50 5.08 -15.67 2.69
N ALA A 51 4.38 -16.68 3.25
CA ALA A 51 4.18 -16.82 4.68
C ALA A 51 5.53 -16.79 5.43
N PHE A 52 5.72 -15.84 6.34
CA PHE A 52 6.95 -15.58 7.06
C PHE A 52 7.31 -16.74 7.97
N GLN A 53 8.59 -17.12 7.96
CA GLN A 53 9.11 -18.24 8.76
C GLN A 53 10.27 -17.75 9.63
N GLU A 54 10.05 -17.63 10.94
CA GLU A 54 11.07 -17.13 11.88
C GLU A 54 12.36 -17.95 11.84
N ASN A 55 12.25 -19.28 11.84
CA ASN A 55 13.36 -20.23 11.95
C ASN A 55 14.19 -20.40 10.66
N THR A 56 13.86 -19.67 9.58
CA THR A 56 14.53 -19.80 8.29
C THR A 56 15.71 -18.81 8.19
N HIS A 57 16.94 -19.36 8.16
CA HIS A 57 18.19 -18.58 8.16
C HIS A 57 18.41 -17.75 6.87
N ARG A 58 17.91 -18.22 5.71
CA ARG A 58 17.92 -17.47 4.44
C ARG A 58 16.53 -17.48 3.83
N LYS A 59 15.90 -16.32 3.80
CA LYS A 59 14.53 -16.11 3.32
C LYS A 59 14.46 -15.80 1.81
N THR A 60 15.46 -16.24 1.05
CA THR A 60 15.64 -15.86 -0.36
C THR A 60 14.46 -16.29 -1.24
N PHE A 61 13.99 -17.53 -1.07
CA PHE A 61 12.82 -18.05 -1.78
C PHE A 61 11.51 -17.33 -1.43
N GLN A 62 11.36 -16.89 -0.17
CA GLN A 62 10.18 -16.13 0.28
C GLN A 62 10.19 -14.72 -0.30
N ARG A 63 11.37 -14.08 -0.36
CA ARG A 63 11.55 -12.80 -1.05
C ARG A 63 11.23 -12.91 -2.53
N ALA A 64 11.69 -13.97 -3.21
CA ALA A 64 11.36 -14.20 -4.60
C ALA A 64 9.83 -14.30 -4.82
N ALA A 65 9.11 -14.95 -3.91
CA ALA A 65 7.64 -15.00 -3.96
C ALA A 65 6.99 -13.63 -3.69
N LEU A 66 7.50 -12.84 -2.74
CA LEU A 66 7.03 -11.47 -2.52
C LEU A 66 7.26 -10.57 -3.74
N GLU A 67 8.36 -10.76 -4.47
CA GLU A 67 8.62 -10.05 -5.72
C GLU A 67 7.64 -10.46 -6.82
N VAL A 68 7.28 -11.76 -6.92
CA VAL A 68 6.21 -12.23 -7.83
C VAL A 68 4.91 -11.52 -7.47
N LEU A 69 4.52 -11.52 -6.18
CA LEU A 69 3.32 -10.84 -5.71
C LEU A 69 3.36 -9.36 -6.08
N THR A 70 4.45 -8.66 -5.77
CA THR A 70 4.59 -7.21 -6.00
C THR A 70 4.40 -6.83 -7.46
N VAL A 71 4.98 -7.60 -8.39
CA VAL A 71 4.96 -7.28 -9.83
C VAL A 71 3.68 -7.76 -10.51
N HIS A 72 3.14 -8.91 -10.08
CA HIS A 72 2.06 -9.62 -10.80
C HIS A 72 0.76 -9.73 -10.00
N LEU A 73 0.60 -8.96 -8.91
CA LEU A 73 -0.62 -8.95 -8.10
C LEU A 73 -1.87 -8.77 -8.96
N ASP A 74 -1.80 -7.94 -9.99
CA ASP A 74 -2.89 -7.61 -10.90
C ASP A 74 -3.43 -8.80 -11.67
N GLN A 75 -2.65 -9.88 -11.84
CA GLN A 75 -3.11 -11.09 -12.51
C GLN A 75 -3.86 -12.04 -11.56
N MET A 76 -3.70 -11.84 -10.25
CA MET A 76 -4.22 -12.70 -9.18
C MET A 76 -5.01 -11.94 -8.10
N TRP A 77 -5.38 -10.69 -8.38
CA TRP A 77 -5.86 -9.76 -7.36
C TRP A 77 -7.13 -10.22 -6.66
N LYS A 78 -8.05 -10.88 -7.38
CA LYS A 78 -9.30 -11.35 -6.78
C LYS A 78 -9.05 -12.35 -5.65
N TRP A 79 -8.18 -13.31 -5.88
CA TRP A 79 -7.78 -14.30 -4.88
C TRP A 79 -7.05 -13.63 -3.70
N ALA A 80 -6.18 -12.67 -3.98
CA ALA A 80 -5.51 -11.91 -2.93
C ALA A 80 -6.48 -11.08 -2.07
N LEU A 81 -7.53 -10.52 -2.68
CA LEU A 81 -8.55 -9.77 -1.95
C LEU A 81 -9.52 -10.68 -1.18
N GLU A 82 -9.76 -11.92 -1.61
CA GLU A 82 -10.49 -12.90 -0.78
C GLU A 82 -9.77 -13.15 0.55
N ASP A 83 -8.43 -13.16 0.52
CA ASP A 83 -7.57 -13.36 1.70
C ASP A 83 -7.03 -12.04 2.30
N TYR A 84 -7.73 -10.92 2.10
CA TYR A 84 -7.19 -9.60 2.47
C TYR A 84 -6.72 -9.50 3.93
N ARG A 85 -7.44 -10.14 4.87
CA ARG A 85 -7.07 -10.14 6.29
C ARG A 85 -5.72 -10.78 6.54
N TRP A 86 -5.43 -11.85 5.81
CA TRP A 86 -4.17 -12.55 5.94
C TRP A 86 -3.04 -11.67 5.44
N TRP A 87 -3.19 -11.05 4.26
CA TRP A 87 -2.17 -10.14 3.71
C TRP A 87 -1.95 -8.89 4.56
N LEU A 88 -3.01 -8.28 5.10
CA LEU A 88 -2.91 -7.14 6.02
C LEU A 88 -2.24 -7.50 7.35
N LYS A 89 -2.19 -8.78 7.72
CA LYS A 89 -1.42 -9.25 8.89
C LYS A 89 0.01 -9.64 8.51
N GLU A 90 0.20 -10.28 7.36
CA GLU A 90 1.46 -10.91 6.97
C GLU A 90 2.49 -9.91 6.43
N LEU A 91 2.08 -8.99 5.55
CA LEU A 91 3.00 -8.05 4.90
C LEU A 91 3.67 -7.06 5.88
N PRO A 92 2.98 -6.55 6.92
CA PRO A 92 3.63 -5.74 7.95
C PRO A 92 4.76 -6.47 8.69
N ILE A 93 4.66 -7.80 8.85
CA ILE A 93 5.72 -8.60 9.48
C ILE A 93 7.01 -8.49 8.69
N TRP A 94 6.93 -8.54 7.36
CA TRP A 94 8.06 -8.35 6.45
C TRP A 94 8.59 -6.91 6.46
N ALA A 95 7.70 -5.93 6.33
CA ALA A 95 8.05 -4.52 6.32
C ALA A 95 8.68 -4.03 7.64
N GLY A 96 8.42 -4.72 8.76
CA GLY A 96 9.03 -4.49 10.06
C GLY A 96 10.41 -5.16 10.25
N ARG A 97 10.91 -5.94 9.29
CA ARG A 97 12.24 -6.56 9.36
C ARG A 97 13.35 -5.57 9.00
N GLN A 98 14.58 -6.06 8.90
CA GLN A 98 15.77 -5.29 8.56
C GLN A 98 16.38 -5.77 7.24
N GLY A 99 17.20 -4.92 6.62
CA GLY A 99 17.89 -5.26 5.37
C GLY A 99 16.93 -5.53 4.20
N GLN A 100 17.30 -6.47 3.33
CA GLN A 100 16.55 -6.80 2.10
C GLN A 100 15.09 -7.21 2.36
N ASP A 101 14.85 -7.93 3.46
CA ASP A 101 13.52 -8.43 3.82
C ASP A 101 12.56 -7.27 4.08
N LYS A 102 13.07 -6.18 4.70
CA LYS A 102 12.35 -4.93 4.90
C LYS A 102 11.89 -4.32 3.59
N TYR A 103 12.82 -4.10 2.66
CA TYR A 103 12.55 -3.42 1.39
C TYR A 103 11.54 -4.21 0.55
N THR A 104 11.76 -5.52 0.42
CA THR A 104 10.85 -6.42 -0.31
C THR A 104 9.46 -6.44 0.33
N GLY A 105 9.39 -6.44 1.67
CA GLY A 105 8.14 -6.37 2.43
C GLY A 105 7.39 -5.06 2.23
N ILE A 106 8.10 -3.92 2.24
CA ILE A 106 7.51 -2.59 2.00
C ILE A 106 6.93 -2.51 0.58
N ASP A 107 7.65 -3.01 -0.43
CA ASP A 107 7.20 -2.98 -1.82
C ASP A 107 5.94 -3.84 -2.01
N ALA A 108 5.93 -5.06 -1.45
CA ALA A 108 4.78 -5.94 -1.48
C ALA A 108 3.57 -5.36 -0.71
N LEU A 109 3.80 -4.79 0.48
CA LEU A 109 2.77 -4.11 1.27
C LEU A 109 2.14 -2.95 0.48
N ARG A 110 2.96 -2.11 -0.15
CA ARG A 110 2.49 -0.99 -0.98
C ARG A 110 1.69 -1.47 -2.18
N ALA A 111 2.17 -2.48 -2.89
CA ALA A 111 1.45 -3.05 -4.03
C ALA A 111 0.08 -3.59 -3.61
N PHE A 112 0.03 -4.31 -2.49
CA PHE A 112 -1.22 -4.86 -1.97
C PHE A 112 -2.21 -3.77 -1.55
N HIS A 113 -1.77 -2.78 -0.76
CA HIS A 113 -2.63 -1.66 -0.37
C HIS A 113 -3.15 -0.89 -1.57
N ARG A 114 -2.31 -0.58 -2.57
CA ARG A 114 -2.75 0.08 -3.81
C ARG A 114 -3.83 -0.71 -4.53
N ARG A 115 -3.67 -2.04 -4.61
CA ARG A 115 -4.69 -2.91 -5.20
C ARG A 115 -6.01 -2.86 -4.42
N CYS A 116 -5.95 -2.87 -3.09
CA CYS A 116 -7.15 -2.66 -2.26
C CYS A 116 -7.81 -1.31 -2.56
N TRP A 117 -7.04 -0.22 -2.68
CA TRP A 117 -7.60 1.09 -3.00
C TRP A 117 -8.27 1.12 -4.36
N THR A 118 -7.62 0.55 -5.39
CA THR A 118 -8.20 0.44 -6.73
C THR A 118 -9.50 -0.35 -6.71
N HIS A 119 -9.56 -1.48 -6.00
CA HIS A 119 -10.79 -2.26 -5.87
C HIS A 119 -11.89 -1.49 -5.15
N LEU A 120 -11.60 -0.94 -3.97
CA LEU A 120 -12.60 -0.24 -3.14
C LEU A 120 -13.15 1.03 -3.81
N THR A 121 -12.32 1.73 -4.59
CA THR A 121 -12.75 2.92 -5.35
C THR A 121 -13.66 2.58 -6.51
N GLN A 122 -13.49 1.41 -7.13
CA GLN A 122 -14.29 0.92 -8.26
C GLN A 122 -15.56 0.17 -7.81
N CYS A 123 -15.51 -0.50 -6.66
CA CYS A 123 -16.59 -1.35 -6.16
C CYS A 123 -16.69 -1.22 -4.65
N THR A 124 -17.80 -0.66 -4.16
CA THR A 124 -18.05 -0.56 -2.71
C THR A 124 -19.51 -0.90 -2.41
N GLU A 125 -19.84 -2.18 -2.47
CA GLU A 125 -21.22 -2.64 -2.24
C GLU A 125 -21.30 -3.82 -1.26
N SER A 126 -20.28 -4.70 -1.26
CA SER A 126 -20.31 -5.90 -0.41
C SER A 126 -19.95 -5.59 1.05
N LEU A 127 -20.42 -6.44 1.98
CA LEU A 127 -20.05 -6.35 3.40
C LEU A 127 -18.54 -6.49 3.60
N ALA A 128 -17.88 -7.33 2.80
CA ALA A 128 -16.43 -7.54 2.85
C ALA A 128 -15.66 -6.28 2.43
N ASP A 129 -16.13 -5.55 1.41
CA ASP A 129 -15.51 -4.29 0.97
C ASP A 129 -15.61 -3.21 2.05
N LYS A 130 -16.79 -3.10 2.69
CA LYS A 130 -17.00 -2.15 3.79
C LYS A 130 -16.07 -2.45 4.96
N GLU A 131 -15.90 -3.72 5.29
CA GLU A 131 -15.00 -4.14 6.34
C GLU A 131 -13.52 -3.89 5.99
N MET A 132 -13.10 -4.25 4.77
CA MET A 132 -11.74 -4.00 4.30
C MET A 132 -11.41 -2.50 4.34
N ALA A 133 -12.33 -1.66 3.87
CA ALA A 133 -12.15 -0.21 3.92
C ALA A 133 -12.01 0.30 5.35
N ARG A 134 -12.84 -0.18 6.29
CA ARG A 134 -12.72 0.17 7.72
C ARG A 134 -11.38 -0.23 8.31
N LEU A 135 -10.94 -1.47 8.08
CA LEU A 135 -9.64 -1.95 8.58
C LEU A 135 -8.46 -1.12 8.07
N LEU A 136 -8.50 -0.74 6.78
CA LEU A 136 -7.46 0.11 6.19
C LEU A 136 -7.49 1.53 6.78
N LEU A 137 -8.67 2.15 6.88
CA LEU A 137 -8.82 3.50 7.43
C LEU A 137 -8.43 3.56 8.90
N ASP A 138 -8.82 2.56 9.69
CA ASP A 138 -8.44 2.45 11.11
C ASP A 138 -6.92 2.28 11.26
N HIS A 139 -6.29 1.44 10.43
CA HIS A 139 -4.82 1.28 10.40
C HIS A 139 -4.12 2.61 10.11
N TYR A 140 -4.58 3.36 9.10
CA TYR A 140 -3.98 4.66 8.77
C TYR A 140 -4.17 5.69 9.88
N MET A 141 -5.35 5.73 10.51
CA MET A 141 -5.60 6.61 11.65
C MET A 141 -4.67 6.30 12.81
N GLN A 142 -4.53 5.02 13.16
CA GLN A 142 -3.60 4.57 14.21
C GLN A 142 -2.16 4.97 13.88
N THR A 143 -1.73 4.75 12.64
CA THR A 143 -0.39 5.12 12.14
C THR A 143 -0.13 6.62 12.26
N PHE A 144 -1.12 7.46 11.97
CA PHE A 144 -0.97 8.92 12.08
C PHE A 144 -0.91 9.43 13.51
N THR A 145 -1.60 8.73 14.43
CA THR A 145 -1.59 9.06 15.86
C THR A 145 -0.36 8.52 16.60
N ASP A 146 0.34 7.54 16.02
CA ASP A 146 1.55 6.97 16.60
C ASP A 146 2.78 7.85 16.30
N PRO A 147 3.42 8.45 17.32
CA PRO A 147 4.66 9.22 17.13
C PRO A 147 5.85 8.35 16.71
N CYS A 148 5.78 7.03 16.94
CA CYS A 148 6.82 6.06 16.61
C CYS A 148 6.58 5.36 15.26
N ALA A 149 5.55 5.76 14.51
CA ALA A 149 5.22 5.16 13.22
C ALA A 149 6.42 5.19 12.26
N ALA A 150 6.66 4.06 11.59
CA ALA A 150 7.72 3.96 10.60
C ALA A 150 7.44 4.89 9.41
N ALA A 151 8.47 5.56 8.89
CA ALA A 151 8.32 6.53 7.80
C ALA A 151 7.65 5.95 6.53
N TYR A 152 7.89 4.67 6.22
CA TYR A 152 7.24 4.02 5.07
C TYR A 152 5.74 3.82 5.27
N ASP A 153 5.31 3.56 6.51
CA ASP A 153 3.93 3.27 6.89
C ASP A 153 3.14 4.57 7.02
N LEU A 154 3.77 5.61 7.58
CA LEU A 154 3.22 6.96 7.54
C LEU A 154 2.96 7.43 6.10
N GLN A 155 3.93 7.22 5.21
CA GLN A 155 3.78 7.55 3.79
C GLN A 155 2.65 6.73 3.13
N LEU A 156 2.56 5.44 3.46
CA LEU A 156 1.49 4.57 2.99
C LEU A 156 0.11 5.05 3.48
N ALA A 157 0.01 5.50 4.73
CA ALA A 157 -1.20 6.06 5.31
C ALA A 157 -1.60 7.39 4.65
N VAL A 158 -0.64 8.27 4.33
CA VAL A 158 -0.90 9.52 3.56
C VAL A 158 -1.52 9.17 2.21
N GLU A 159 -0.88 8.28 1.45
CA GLU A 159 -1.38 7.83 0.14
C GLU A 159 -2.76 7.16 0.27
N GLY A 160 -2.94 6.32 1.29
CA GLY A 160 -4.18 5.59 1.55
C GLY A 160 -5.36 6.48 1.92
N PHE A 161 -5.18 7.50 2.75
CA PHE A 161 -6.23 8.47 3.05
C PHE A 161 -6.67 9.25 1.80
N GLY A 162 -5.73 9.63 0.95
CA GLY A 162 -6.03 10.30 -0.31
C GLY A 162 -6.82 9.39 -1.25
N ALA A 163 -6.34 8.16 -1.44
CA ALA A 163 -6.95 7.19 -2.36
C ALA A 163 -8.35 6.75 -1.90
N LEU A 164 -8.56 6.60 -0.59
CA LEU A 164 -9.83 6.15 0.00
C LEU A 164 -10.74 7.30 0.44
N ALA A 165 -10.44 8.56 0.12
CA ALA A 165 -11.26 9.70 0.56
C ALA A 165 -12.73 9.58 0.12
N SER A 166 -12.96 9.27 -1.16
CA SER A 166 -14.31 9.09 -1.69
C SER A 166 -15.02 7.86 -1.10
N VAL A 167 -14.26 6.80 -0.83
CA VAL A 167 -14.75 5.58 -0.16
C VAL A 167 -15.17 5.89 1.27
N ALA A 168 -14.34 6.63 2.02
CA ALA A 168 -14.65 7.07 3.38
C ALA A 168 -15.90 7.95 3.41
N SER A 169 -16.06 8.88 2.46
CA SER A 169 -17.25 9.72 2.38
C SER A 169 -18.53 8.92 2.15
N ARG A 170 -18.48 7.83 1.38
CA ARG A 170 -19.66 6.97 1.10
C ARG A 170 -19.95 5.96 2.20
N LEU A 171 -18.91 5.38 2.81
CA LEU A 171 -19.05 4.27 3.74
C LEU A 171 -19.31 4.70 5.18
N ILE A 172 -18.95 5.93 5.54
CA ILE A 172 -19.10 6.50 6.88
C ILE A 172 -20.32 7.46 6.88
N GLU A 173 -21.41 7.04 6.24
CA GLU A 173 -22.70 7.70 6.36
C GLU A 173 -23.43 7.15 7.60
N ASP A 174 -23.42 7.93 8.70
CA ASP A 174 -24.67 8.30 9.41
C ASP A 174 -24.45 9.32 10.55
N HIS A 175 -23.25 9.47 11.11
CA HIS A 175 -23.01 10.44 12.19
C HIS A 175 -21.63 11.13 12.19
N ASP A 176 -20.75 10.82 11.23
CA ASP A 176 -19.35 11.24 11.28
C ASP A 176 -18.87 11.91 9.97
N GLN A 177 -19.63 12.89 9.44
CA GLN A 177 -19.12 13.84 8.42
C GLN A 177 -17.84 14.57 8.87
N ASN A 178 -17.50 14.45 10.16
CA ASN A 178 -16.22 14.87 10.69
C ASN A 178 -15.06 14.00 10.21
N PHE A 179 -15.24 12.77 9.71
CA PHE A 179 -14.11 11.88 9.42
C PHE A 179 -13.26 12.38 8.24
N VAL A 180 -13.85 12.68 7.09
CA VAL A 180 -13.11 13.24 5.94
C VAL A 180 -12.49 14.60 6.29
N THR A 181 -13.22 15.42 7.05
CA THR A 181 -12.73 16.70 7.57
C THR A 181 -11.57 16.52 8.55
N LEU A 182 -11.63 15.49 9.40
CA LEU A 182 -10.59 15.12 10.35
C LEU A 182 -9.35 14.64 9.62
N MET A 183 -9.48 13.72 8.66
CA MET A 183 -8.40 13.26 7.79
C MET A 183 -7.69 14.43 7.13
N PHE A 184 -8.45 15.34 6.51
CA PHE A 184 -7.89 16.54 5.90
C PHE A 184 -7.08 17.36 6.92
N ARG A 185 -7.67 17.62 8.09
CA ARG A 185 -7.04 18.43 9.13
C ARG A 185 -5.76 17.79 9.67
N ILE A 186 -5.75 16.49 9.98
CA ILE A 186 -4.57 15.81 10.54
C ILE A 186 -3.42 15.75 9.52
N ILE A 187 -3.73 15.49 8.25
CA ILE A 187 -2.72 15.42 7.19
C ILE A 187 -2.15 16.82 6.93
N LEU A 188 -3.02 17.84 6.86
CA LEU A 188 -2.61 19.22 6.65
C LEU A 188 -1.71 19.71 7.79
N GLN A 189 -2.12 19.49 9.04
CA GLN A 189 -1.36 19.90 10.22
C GLN A 189 0.00 19.20 10.28
N ARG A 190 0.07 17.92 9.92
CA ARG A 190 1.33 17.17 9.89
C ARG A 190 2.25 17.67 8.77
N ALA A 191 1.72 17.84 7.55
CA ALA A 191 2.47 18.43 6.44
C ALA A 191 3.03 19.83 6.79
N GLN A 192 2.24 20.67 7.46
CA GLN A 192 2.73 21.96 7.94
C GLN A 192 3.85 21.80 8.97
N THR A 193 3.71 20.88 9.92
CA THR A 193 4.71 20.64 10.97
C THR A 193 6.03 20.17 10.37
N ASP A 194 5.97 19.24 9.42
CA ASP A 194 7.14 18.60 8.82
C ASP A 194 7.87 19.55 7.86
N TYR A 195 7.15 20.37 7.08
CA TYR A 195 7.75 21.16 5.99
C TYR A 195 7.82 22.68 6.24
N THR A 196 7.16 23.20 7.27
CA THR A 196 7.30 24.64 7.61
C THR A 196 8.47 24.90 8.57
N LYS A 197 8.94 23.86 9.27
CA LYS A 197 10.00 23.95 10.28
C LYS A 197 11.32 23.30 9.85
N SER A 198 11.31 22.49 8.80
CA SER A 198 12.48 21.76 8.32
C SER A 198 13.16 22.51 7.18
N GLU A 199 14.49 22.66 7.24
CA GLU A 199 15.31 23.09 6.10
C GLU A 199 15.48 21.95 5.07
N ASP A 200 15.38 20.69 5.52
CA ASP A 200 15.39 19.50 4.68
C ASP A 200 14.01 19.30 4.05
N ASN A 201 13.82 19.88 2.87
CA ASN A 201 12.58 19.82 2.10
C ASN A 201 12.60 18.64 1.12
N ASN A 202 12.34 17.43 1.60
CA ASN A 202 12.11 16.28 0.72
C ASN A 202 10.86 16.51 -0.15
N THR A 203 11.08 17.06 -1.34
CA THR A 203 10.02 17.56 -2.23
C THR A 203 9.14 16.42 -2.75
N GLU A 204 9.68 15.21 -2.87
CA GLU A 204 8.90 14.03 -3.30
C GLU A 204 7.85 13.64 -2.28
N GLN A 205 8.19 13.66 -0.99
CA GLN A 205 7.23 13.36 0.07
C GLN A 205 6.20 14.48 0.22
N LEU A 206 6.61 15.76 0.12
CA LEU A 206 5.67 16.88 0.09
C LEU A 206 4.67 16.76 -1.08
N GLY A 207 5.12 16.31 -2.26
CA GLY A 207 4.25 16.04 -3.41
C GLY A 207 3.14 15.04 -3.08
N LYS A 208 3.46 13.94 -2.36
CA LYS A 208 2.48 12.94 -1.93
C LYS A 208 1.48 13.48 -0.91
N TYR A 209 1.93 14.33 0.01
CA TYR A 209 1.02 15.03 0.92
C TYR A 209 0.04 15.91 0.14
N LEU A 210 0.52 16.70 -0.81
CA LEU A 210 -0.33 17.59 -1.61
C LEU A 210 -1.30 16.81 -2.50
N GLU A 211 -0.86 15.71 -3.11
CA GLU A 211 -1.74 14.83 -3.89
C GLU A 211 -2.85 14.23 -3.03
N SER A 212 -2.50 13.70 -1.85
CA SER A 212 -3.48 13.15 -0.90
C SER A 212 -4.46 14.22 -0.43
N LEU A 213 -3.97 15.40 -0.02
CA LEU A 213 -4.81 16.53 0.39
C LEU A 213 -5.74 16.98 -0.74
N SER A 214 -5.27 17.02 -1.98
CA SER A 214 -6.09 17.34 -3.15
C SER A 214 -7.22 16.33 -3.34
N ASN A 215 -6.93 15.04 -3.23
CA ASN A 215 -7.95 13.99 -3.34
C ASN A 215 -8.99 14.09 -2.22
N ILE A 216 -8.58 14.40 -0.99
CA ILE A 216 -9.50 14.60 0.14
C ILE A 216 -10.33 15.88 -0.05
N CYS A 217 -9.73 16.97 -0.53
CA CYS A 217 -10.43 18.23 -0.81
C CYS A 217 -11.63 18.06 -1.73
N ARG A 218 -11.55 17.14 -2.70
CA ARG A 218 -12.66 16.85 -3.63
C ARG A 218 -13.92 16.34 -2.93
N GLU A 219 -13.76 15.72 -1.77
CA GLU A 219 -14.84 15.13 -0.99
C GLU A 219 -15.29 16.06 0.17
N LEU A 220 -14.61 17.18 0.39
CA LEU A 220 -15.00 18.16 1.41
C LEU A 220 -16.11 19.08 0.92
N LYS A 221 -17.11 19.34 1.78
CA LYS A 221 -18.19 20.30 1.49
C LYS A 221 -17.74 21.75 1.61
N THR A 222 -16.88 22.04 2.58
CA THR A 222 -16.42 23.40 2.87
C THR A 222 -14.95 23.38 3.32
N ILE A 223 -14.18 24.35 2.85
CA ILE A 223 -12.79 24.60 3.28
C ILE A 223 -12.77 26.01 3.87
N ASN A 224 -12.14 26.17 5.04
CA ASN A 224 -12.02 27.47 5.67
C ASN A 224 -10.77 28.25 5.19
N THR A 225 -10.72 29.54 5.48
CA THR A 225 -9.64 30.43 5.02
C THR A 225 -8.26 30.01 5.54
N ASP A 226 -8.17 29.52 6.78
CA ASP A 226 -6.91 29.10 7.39
C ASP A 226 -6.34 27.86 6.69
N GLN A 227 -7.21 26.88 6.40
CA GLN A 227 -6.87 25.69 5.64
C GLN A 227 -6.42 26.04 4.22
N LEU A 228 -7.09 26.99 3.57
CA LEU A 228 -6.71 27.46 2.25
C LEU A 228 -5.34 28.15 2.27
N ALA A 229 -5.08 28.99 3.26
CA ALA A 229 -3.79 29.66 3.43
C ALA A 229 -2.66 28.65 3.67
N ALA A 230 -2.90 27.62 4.49
CA ALA A 230 -1.98 26.52 4.74
C ALA A 230 -1.64 25.74 3.46
N LEU A 231 -2.65 25.36 2.68
CA LEU A 231 -2.45 24.70 1.38
C LEU A 231 -1.65 25.58 0.42
N GLN A 232 -1.95 26.87 0.36
CA GLN A 232 -1.23 27.82 -0.49
C GLN A 232 0.24 27.94 -0.05
N GLN A 233 0.54 27.89 1.25
CA GLN A 233 1.90 27.91 1.75
C GLN A 233 2.67 26.63 1.37
N LEU A 234 2.08 25.46 1.61
CA LEU A 234 2.69 24.17 1.23
C LEU A 234 2.94 24.07 -0.29
N THR A 235 1.99 24.55 -1.10
CA THR A 235 2.13 24.58 -2.56
C THR A 235 3.26 25.50 -3.00
N ARG A 236 3.39 26.69 -2.38
CA ARG A 236 4.51 27.61 -2.63
C ARG A 236 5.84 26.97 -2.29
N LEU A 237 5.94 26.28 -1.16
CA LEU A 237 7.15 25.55 -0.76
C LEU A 237 7.49 24.44 -1.77
N PHE A 238 6.50 23.68 -2.22
CA PHE A 238 6.70 22.66 -3.25
C PHE A 238 7.24 23.27 -4.56
N MET A 239 6.61 24.33 -5.06
CA MET A 239 7.04 25.01 -6.30
C MET A 239 8.44 25.62 -6.19
N ALA A 240 8.79 26.20 -5.03
CA ALA A 240 10.12 26.78 -4.81
C ALA A 240 11.23 25.72 -4.83
N ASN A 241 10.92 24.50 -4.33
CA ASN A 241 11.88 23.40 -4.24
C ASN A 241 11.91 22.50 -5.49
N TYR A 242 10.90 22.58 -6.36
CA TYR A 242 10.78 21.81 -7.60
C TYR A 242 12.03 21.84 -8.52
N PRO A 243 12.73 22.97 -8.73
CA PRO A 243 13.90 23.03 -9.62
C PRO A 243 15.08 22.18 -9.16
N HIS A 244 15.16 21.84 -7.87
CA HIS A 244 16.35 21.20 -7.27
C HIS A 244 16.35 19.67 -7.41
N ASN A 245 15.20 19.03 -7.69
CA ASN A 245 15.08 17.57 -7.78
C ASN A 245 15.03 17.03 -9.22
N ASN A 246 14.73 17.87 -10.21
CA ASN A 246 14.42 17.43 -11.58
C ASN A 246 15.65 16.98 -12.41
N LYS A 247 16.82 16.81 -11.79
CA LYS A 247 17.98 16.13 -12.41
C LYS A 247 17.95 14.61 -12.23
N ARG A 248 17.02 14.04 -11.43
CA ARG A 248 16.93 12.58 -11.19
C ARG A 248 15.62 11.91 -11.65
N THR A 249 14.59 12.67 -11.99
CA THR A 249 13.24 12.13 -12.28
C THR A 249 12.63 12.68 -13.58
N GLN A 250 13.45 12.87 -14.62
CA GLN A 250 12.95 12.87 -16.00
C GLN A 250 12.99 11.45 -16.55
N SER A 251 11.88 10.72 -16.35
CA SER A 251 11.49 9.54 -17.13
C SER A 251 9.98 9.42 -17.13
#